data_AF-A0A0N4UR53-F1
#
_entry.id   AF-A0A0N4UR53-F1
#
_cell.length_a   1.000
_cell.length_b   1.000
_cell.length_c   1.000
_cell.angle_alpha   90.00
_cell.angle_beta   90.00
_cell.angle_gamma   90.00
#
_symmetry.space_group_name_H-M   'P 1'
#
loop_
_entity.id
_entity.type
_entity.pdbx_description
1 polymer ?
#
loop_
_entity_poly.entity_id
_entity_poly.type
_entity_poly.pdbx_seq_one_letter_code
_entity_poly.pdbx_strand_id
1 'polypeptide(L)'
;MKYTDDVSSELICVQECACISEQYEKKDGQCIEKNDTATRIEAELSVENLFKGTEKVTPTSTQRFVTKEFSAQITAQKTPAEVPTPKVCSGRICRLDEIITDTLCSLTDQKCGPNMVFRTIVGPLRMKVGISSYKMCIQQCTCDSNEYTKIGGQCIKEKSVPMRKETELSVENLFKGTEKVTPTSTQRFVTKEFSAQITAQKTPAEVPTPKVCSGRICRLDEIITDTLCSLTDQKCGPNMVFRTIVGPLRMKVGISSYKMCIQQCTCDSNEYTKIGGQCIKEKSVPMRKETEFDGEILPKHCAGRVCALDEEIFNAPCSLTGKICGTNMIFNNIGKLLKKNGTVVCFQKCTCMSEEYVKANGQCILSAKGNENMSPALSQRSITERSQFPVQPTIQKISKTHSNYAGRSCERVRDLFCTLTGQTCGDNMVYKTIKRLIYIDDSPEICIQQCKCANKEYTEKDGRCIIRERSVKKNHAHQVTFYCAIAKLP
;
A
#
# COMPACT_ATOMS: atom_id res chain seq x y z
N MET A 1 35.38 -30.20 -24.82
CA MET A 1 34.21 -29.43 -24.36
C MET A 1 33.19 -30.41 -23.82
N LYS A 2 33.05 -30.50 -22.49
CA LYS A 2 32.04 -31.32 -21.81
C LYS A 2 31.03 -30.33 -21.20
N TYR A 3 29.77 -30.43 -21.60
CA TYR A 3 28.66 -29.80 -20.88
C TYR A 3 28.22 -30.77 -19.79
N THR A 4 28.33 -30.34 -18.54
CA THR A 4 27.74 -31.00 -17.38
C THR A 4 26.46 -30.25 -17.05
N ASP A 5 25.31 -30.91 -17.23
CA ASP A 5 24.01 -30.44 -16.76
C ASP A 5 23.94 -30.60 -15.23
N ASP A 6 23.99 -29.49 -14.52
CA ASP A 6 23.73 -29.44 -13.08
C ASP A 6 22.28 -28.98 -12.86
N VAL A 7 21.38 -29.95 -12.68
CA VAL A 7 19.98 -29.72 -12.32
C VAL A 7 19.93 -29.42 -10.82
N SER A 8 19.93 -28.14 -10.48
CA SER A 8 19.71 -27.64 -9.12
C SER A 8 18.27 -27.93 -8.68
N SER A 9 18.09 -28.94 -7.82
CA SER A 9 16.83 -29.20 -7.12
C SER A 9 16.46 -28.06 -6.18
N GLU A 10 15.32 -27.39 -6.44
CA GLU A 10 14.71 -26.42 -5.51
C GLU A 10 14.39 -27.09 -4.17
N LEU A 11 15.06 -26.65 -3.10
CA LEU A 11 14.69 -27.00 -1.73
C LEU A 11 13.41 -26.24 -1.36
N ILE A 12 12.29 -26.97 -1.24
CA ILE A 12 11.06 -26.45 -0.62
C ILE A 12 11.21 -26.60 0.90
N CYS A 13 11.42 -25.49 1.61
CA CYS A 13 11.40 -25.46 3.06
C CYS A 13 9.95 -25.28 3.56
N VAL A 14 9.38 -26.31 4.19
CA VAL A 14 8.13 -26.19 4.96
C VAL A 14 8.49 -25.70 6.37
N GLN A 15 8.05 -24.50 6.74
CA GLN A 15 8.12 -24.01 8.11
C GLN A 15 6.82 -24.34 8.84
N GLU A 16 6.92 -25.15 9.89
CA GLU A 16 5.81 -25.40 10.80
C GLU A 16 5.94 -24.49 12.05
N CYS A 17 4.85 -23.82 12.42
CA CYS A 17 4.78 -23.10 13.69
C CYS A 17 4.64 -24.11 14.84
N ALA A 18 5.56 -24.04 15.81
CA ALA A 18 5.47 -24.69 17.11
C ALA A 18 5.00 -23.70 18.18
N CYS A 19 4.44 -24.21 19.28
CA CYS A 19 4.08 -23.37 20.42
C CYS A 19 5.33 -22.84 21.14
N ILE A 20 5.23 -21.65 21.74
CA ILE A 20 6.37 -20.91 22.31
C ILE A 20 6.98 -21.58 23.55
N SER A 21 6.25 -22.47 24.20
CA SER A 21 6.63 -23.16 25.44
C SER A 21 6.02 -24.57 25.45
N GLU A 22 6.69 -25.50 26.13
CA GLU A 22 6.23 -26.89 26.33
C GLU A 22 4.95 -26.97 27.19
N GLN A 23 4.57 -25.88 27.87
CA GLN A 23 3.30 -25.76 28.59
C GLN A 23 2.08 -25.62 27.65
N TYR A 24 2.28 -25.46 26.34
CA TYR A 24 1.20 -25.36 25.37
C TYR A 24 1.20 -26.56 24.42
N GLU A 25 0.02 -26.96 24.00
CA GLU A 25 -0.24 -27.98 22.98
C GLU A 25 -0.96 -27.32 21.78
N LYS A 26 -0.53 -27.66 20.56
CA LYS A 26 -1.17 -27.17 19.34
C LYS A 26 -2.43 -28.00 19.06
N LYS A 27 -3.62 -27.43 19.28
CA LYS A 27 -4.92 -28.00 18.89
C LYS A 27 -5.62 -27.08 17.89
N ASP A 28 -6.09 -27.64 16.78
CA ASP A 28 -6.83 -26.92 15.72
C ASP A 28 -6.14 -25.63 15.22
N GLY A 29 -4.81 -25.65 15.13
CA GLY A 29 -4.01 -24.51 14.68
C GLY A 29 -3.78 -23.41 15.72
N GLN A 30 -4.24 -23.60 16.96
CA GLN A 30 -3.99 -22.70 18.10
C GLN A 30 -3.16 -23.39 19.17
N CYS A 31 -2.35 -22.62 19.91
CA CYS A 31 -1.63 -23.13 21.08
C CYS A 31 -2.50 -22.96 22.32
N ILE A 32 -2.93 -24.07 22.92
CA ILE A 32 -3.77 -24.12 24.11
C ILE A 32 -2.90 -24.57 25.28
N GLU A 33 -3.04 -23.93 26.44
CA GLU A 33 -2.31 -24.29 27.65
C GLU A 33 -2.66 -25.74 28.06
N LYS A 34 -1.64 -26.54 28.37
CA LYS A 34 -1.82 -27.89 28.92
C LYS A 34 -2.37 -27.71 30.33
N ASN A 35 -3.67 -27.90 30.50
CA ASN A 35 -4.25 -27.98 31.83
C ASN A 35 -3.66 -29.22 32.53
N ASP A 36 -2.86 -28.98 33.58
CA ASP A 36 -2.39 -29.99 34.53
C ASP A 36 -3.57 -30.52 35.36
N THR A 37 -4.54 -31.15 34.71
CA THR A 37 -5.54 -32.02 35.33
C THR A 37 -5.10 -33.46 35.17
N ALA A 38 -3.93 -33.77 35.75
CA ALA A 38 -3.41 -35.13 35.89
C ALA A 38 -3.18 -35.45 37.38
N THR A 39 -4.23 -35.29 38.19
CA THR A 39 -4.42 -36.04 39.44
C THR A 39 -5.85 -35.81 39.88
N ARG A 40 -6.58 -36.89 40.21
CA ARG A 40 -7.95 -36.91 40.76
C ARG A 40 -9.08 -36.92 39.72
N ILE A 41 -9.34 -38.10 39.17
CA ILE A 41 -10.60 -38.86 39.27
C ILE A 41 -10.33 -40.19 38.54
N GLU A 42 -9.63 -41.09 39.23
CA GLU A 42 -9.91 -42.52 39.10
C GLU A 42 -11.12 -42.81 39.99
N ALA A 43 -11.94 -43.78 39.59
CA ALA A 43 -13.24 -44.13 40.16
C ALA A 43 -14.39 -43.17 39.76
N GLU A 44 -15.11 -43.52 38.69
CA GLU A 44 -16.43 -44.13 38.82
C GLU A 44 -17.04 -44.49 37.45
N LEU A 45 -17.40 -45.77 37.35
CA LEU A 45 -18.50 -46.35 36.57
C LEU A 45 -18.50 -46.32 35.03
N SER A 46 -18.00 -47.44 34.50
CA SER A 46 -18.59 -48.29 33.46
C SER A 46 -20.12 -48.52 33.57
N VAL A 47 -20.72 -49.06 32.48
CA VAL A 47 -22.10 -49.64 32.31
C VAL A 47 -23.04 -48.64 31.58
N GLU A 48 -23.74 -48.90 30.47
CA GLU A 48 -24.00 -50.07 29.61
C GLU A 48 -24.69 -49.59 28.30
N ASN A 49 -24.52 -50.39 27.25
CA ASN A 49 -25.50 -50.80 26.21
C ASN A 49 -26.24 -49.76 25.33
N LEU A 50 -26.03 -49.76 24.01
CA LEU A 50 -26.61 -50.67 22.98
C LEU A 50 -28.08 -50.33 22.63
N PHE A 51 -28.35 -49.65 21.51
CA PHE A 51 -29.53 -49.91 20.68
C PHE A 51 -29.31 -49.50 19.22
N LYS A 52 -29.39 -50.51 18.34
CA LYS A 52 -29.44 -50.43 16.87
C LYS A 52 -30.83 -49.95 16.44
N GLY A 53 -30.89 -49.20 15.34
CA GLY A 53 -32.13 -48.88 14.64
C GLY A 53 -31.87 -48.50 13.18
N THR A 54 -32.00 -49.48 12.30
CA THR A 54 -31.96 -49.41 10.84
C THR A 54 -33.23 -48.78 10.25
N GLU A 55 -33.10 -47.99 9.18
CA GLU A 55 -34.17 -47.88 8.18
C GLU A 55 -33.60 -47.78 6.75
N LYS A 56 -34.10 -48.69 5.89
CA LYS A 56 -33.80 -48.85 4.46
C LYS A 56 -34.79 -48.03 3.65
N VAL A 57 -34.34 -47.34 2.59
CA VAL A 57 -35.18 -47.04 1.42
C VAL A 57 -34.38 -47.30 0.14
N THR A 58 -34.98 -48.17 -0.69
CA THR A 58 -34.46 -48.80 -1.91
C THR A 58 -34.58 -47.88 -3.15
N PRO A 59 -33.70 -47.99 -4.16
CA PRO A 59 -33.72 -47.15 -5.37
C PRO A 59 -34.37 -47.85 -6.57
N THR A 60 -35.01 -47.11 -7.47
CA THR A 60 -35.33 -47.59 -8.83
C THR A 60 -35.62 -46.44 -9.78
N SER A 61 -34.83 -46.30 -10.86
CA SER A 61 -35.34 -46.17 -12.23
C SER A 61 -34.21 -45.91 -13.23
N THR A 62 -33.96 -46.95 -14.00
CA THR A 62 -33.21 -47.13 -15.24
C THR A 62 -33.46 -46.07 -16.32
N GLN A 63 -32.42 -45.53 -16.94
CA GLN A 63 -32.43 -45.23 -18.39
C GLN A 63 -31.10 -45.59 -19.06
N ARG A 64 -31.26 -46.14 -20.27
CA ARG A 64 -30.33 -46.91 -21.09
C ARG A 64 -29.28 -46.06 -21.82
N PHE A 65 -28.11 -46.69 -21.95
CA PHE A 65 -27.16 -46.70 -23.07
C PHE A 65 -27.59 -45.99 -24.38
N VAL A 66 -26.73 -45.08 -24.85
CA VAL A 66 -26.25 -45.07 -26.24
C VAL A 66 -24.76 -44.67 -26.22
N THR A 67 -23.89 -45.65 -26.42
CA THR A 67 -22.50 -45.47 -26.84
C THR A 67 -22.48 -45.09 -28.33
N LYS A 68 -21.78 -44.02 -28.70
CA LYS A 68 -21.30 -43.82 -30.07
C LYS A 68 -19.87 -43.31 -30.03
N GLU A 69 -19.00 -44.13 -30.61
CA GLU A 69 -17.63 -43.85 -30.99
C GLU A 69 -17.55 -42.56 -31.82
N PHE A 70 -16.57 -41.73 -31.52
CA PHE A 70 -15.93 -40.86 -32.51
C PHE A 70 -14.44 -40.80 -32.20
N SER A 71 -13.73 -41.79 -32.72
CA SER A 71 -12.31 -41.71 -33.00
C SER A 71 -12.11 -40.89 -34.27
N ALA A 72 -11.35 -39.80 -34.19
CA ALA A 72 -10.33 -39.41 -35.17
C ALA A 72 -9.94 -37.94 -34.99
N GLN A 73 -8.64 -37.75 -34.74
CA GLN A 73 -7.80 -36.67 -35.26
C GLN A 73 -8.20 -35.23 -34.92
N ILE A 74 -7.39 -34.57 -34.09
CA ILE A 74 -6.71 -33.32 -34.48
C ILE A 74 -5.50 -33.09 -33.58
N THR A 75 -4.42 -32.84 -34.27
CA THR A 75 -3.03 -32.69 -33.90
C THR A 75 -2.74 -31.37 -33.17
N ALA A 76 -1.84 -31.43 -32.19
CA ALA A 76 -0.97 -30.36 -31.68
C ALA A 76 -1.53 -28.93 -31.57
N GLN A 77 -2.01 -28.53 -30.38
CA GLN A 77 -2.05 -27.11 -30.00
C GLN A 77 -1.72 -26.87 -28.52
N LYS A 78 -0.57 -26.21 -28.35
CA LYS A 78 -0.28 -25.09 -27.43
C LYS A 78 -0.54 -25.29 -25.93
N THR A 79 0.56 -25.32 -25.18
CA THR A 79 0.62 -25.16 -23.72
C THR A 79 -0.33 -24.06 -23.23
N PRO A 80 -1.12 -24.32 -22.16
CA PRO A 80 -2.02 -23.31 -21.60
C PRO A 80 -1.21 -22.15 -21.04
N ALA A 81 -1.53 -20.94 -21.48
CA ALA A 81 -1.05 -19.71 -20.88
C ALA A 81 -1.32 -19.74 -19.36
N GLU A 82 -0.29 -19.47 -18.56
CA GLU A 82 -0.35 -19.41 -17.11
C GLU A 82 -1.54 -18.53 -16.67
N VAL A 83 -2.42 -19.12 -15.85
CA VAL A 83 -3.50 -18.41 -15.17
C VAL A 83 -2.83 -17.36 -14.26
N PRO A 84 -3.19 -16.06 -14.35
CA PRO A 84 -2.58 -15.04 -13.50
C PRO A 84 -2.83 -15.39 -12.03
N THR A 85 -1.77 -15.73 -11.29
CA THR A 85 -1.86 -15.94 -9.85
C THR A 85 -2.29 -14.63 -9.19
N PRO A 86 -3.39 -14.60 -8.41
CA PRO A 86 -3.85 -13.40 -7.76
C PRO A 86 -2.75 -12.86 -6.83
N LYS A 87 -2.30 -11.63 -7.07
CA LYS A 87 -1.31 -10.95 -6.22
C LYS A 87 -1.95 -10.66 -4.87
N VAL A 88 -1.74 -11.54 -3.90
CA VAL A 88 -1.97 -11.23 -2.48
C VAL A 88 -0.86 -10.26 -2.05
N CYS A 89 -1.26 -9.12 -1.44
CA CYS A 89 -0.40 -7.97 -1.15
C CYS A 89 1.03 -8.35 -0.75
N SER A 90 2.03 -7.70 -1.35
CA SER A 90 3.46 -8.08 -1.34
C SER A 90 4.19 -7.99 0.02
N GLY A 91 3.52 -8.29 1.14
CA GLY A 91 4.09 -8.31 2.49
C GLY A 91 3.08 -8.15 3.63
N ARG A 92 1.90 -8.79 3.57
CA ARG A 92 0.75 -8.69 4.50
C ARG A 92 0.07 -7.31 4.62
N ILE A 93 0.76 -6.23 4.27
CA ILE A 93 0.20 -4.88 4.28
C ILE A 93 -0.13 -4.49 2.85
N CYS A 94 -1.42 -4.30 2.59
CA CYS A 94 -1.94 -3.73 1.35
C CYS A 94 -1.91 -2.21 1.44
N ARG A 95 -1.80 -1.56 0.29
CA ARG A 95 -2.05 -0.12 0.19
C ARG A 95 -3.54 0.14 0.37
N LEU A 96 -3.87 1.29 0.95
CA LEU A 96 -5.24 1.77 0.96
C LEU A 96 -5.77 1.81 -0.49
N ASP A 97 -7.00 1.35 -0.66
CA ASP A 97 -7.72 1.14 -1.92
C ASP A 97 -7.16 0.06 -2.86
N GLU A 98 -6.12 -0.68 -2.45
CA GLU A 98 -5.62 -1.82 -3.22
C GLU A 98 -6.70 -2.88 -3.33
N ILE A 99 -6.97 -3.30 -4.57
CA ILE A 99 -7.98 -4.29 -4.91
C ILE A 99 -7.30 -5.64 -5.08
N ILE A 100 -7.84 -6.66 -4.40
CA ILE A 100 -7.37 -8.03 -4.48
C ILE A 100 -8.49 -8.97 -4.91
N THR A 101 -8.10 -10.15 -5.40
CA THR A 101 -9.02 -11.27 -5.62
C THR A 101 -8.75 -12.33 -4.56
N ASP A 102 -9.75 -12.61 -3.74
CA ASP A 102 -9.69 -13.53 -2.62
C ASP A 102 -10.50 -14.80 -2.93
N THR A 103 -9.80 -15.92 -3.04
CA THR A 103 -10.42 -17.22 -3.26
C THR A 103 -10.92 -17.74 -1.92
N LEU A 104 -12.21 -18.05 -1.83
CA LEU A 104 -12.98 -18.39 -0.63
C LEU A 104 -13.48 -17.21 0.22
N CYS A 105 -13.20 -15.96 -0.17
CA CYS A 105 -13.65 -14.76 0.54
C CYS A 105 -13.17 -14.69 2.01
N SER A 106 -12.11 -15.42 2.36
CA SER A 106 -11.58 -15.60 3.72
C SER A 106 -10.92 -14.34 4.31
N LEU A 107 -10.58 -13.36 3.47
CA LEU A 107 -9.96 -12.11 3.88
C LEU A 107 -10.98 -11.02 4.22
N THR A 108 -12.29 -11.22 4.00
CA THR A 108 -13.31 -10.23 4.36
C THR A 108 -13.19 -9.85 5.83
N ASP A 109 -13.14 -8.55 6.11
CA ASP A 109 -12.95 -7.95 7.44
C ASP A 109 -11.61 -8.27 8.14
N GLN A 110 -10.70 -8.99 7.48
CA GLN A 110 -9.33 -9.16 7.96
C GLN A 110 -8.54 -7.85 7.80
N LYS A 111 -7.63 -7.60 8.74
CA LYS A 111 -6.72 -6.44 8.68
C LYS A 111 -5.84 -6.54 7.43
N CYS A 112 -5.91 -5.53 6.58
CA CYS A 112 -5.01 -5.34 5.43
C CYS A 112 -3.91 -4.30 5.72
N GLY A 113 -3.99 -3.60 6.86
CA GLY A 113 -2.93 -2.76 7.41
C GLY A 113 -3.39 -1.96 8.64
N PRO A 114 -2.61 -0.98 9.11
CA PRO A 114 -2.99 -0.14 10.26
C PRO A 114 -4.28 0.63 9.98
N ASN A 115 -5.29 0.43 10.83
CA ASN A 115 -6.64 1.01 10.69
C ASN A 115 -7.32 0.69 9.35
N MET A 116 -6.95 -0.44 8.72
CA MET A 116 -7.47 -0.86 7.43
C MET A 116 -7.91 -2.33 7.45
N VAL A 117 -9.03 -2.62 6.78
CA VAL A 117 -9.58 -3.97 6.61
C VAL A 117 -9.99 -4.19 5.16
N PHE A 118 -9.97 -5.45 4.72
CA PHE A 118 -10.54 -5.81 3.43
C PHE A 118 -12.07 -5.76 3.48
N ARG A 119 -12.67 -4.98 2.60
CA ARG A 119 -14.12 -4.98 2.37
C ARG A 119 -14.41 -5.62 1.02
N THR A 120 -15.37 -6.53 0.99
CA THR A 120 -15.81 -7.16 -0.27
C THR A 120 -16.57 -6.13 -1.10
N ILE A 121 -16.02 -5.79 -2.26
CA ILE A 121 -16.64 -4.89 -3.23
C ILE A 121 -17.46 -5.67 -4.27
N VAL A 122 -17.07 -6.91 -4.57
CA VAL A 122 -17.80 -7.81 -5.47
C VAL A 122 -17.71 -9.24 -4.93
N GLY A 123 -18.86 -9.86 -4.63
CA GLY A 123 -18.90 -11.26 -4.23
C GLY A 123 -19.96 -11.56 -3.16
N PRO A 124 -20.08 -12.82 -2.71
CA PRO A 124 -19.31 -13.98 -3.18
C PRO A 124 -19.79 -14.48 -4.55
N LEU A 125 -18.88 -14.49 -5.54
CA LEU A 125 -19.12 -15.10 -6.84
C LEU A 125 -18.91 -16.62 -6.74
N ARG A 126 -19.92 -17.43 -7.05
CA ARG A 126 -19.76 -18.89 -7.11
C ARG A 126 -19.25 -19.29 -8.49
N MET A 127 -17.98 -19.66 -8.57
CA MET A 127 -17.36 -20.18 -9.79
C MET A 127 -17.39 -21.70 -9.77
N LYS A 128 -17.86 -22.30 -10.87
CA LYS A 128 -17.75 -23.75 -11.09
C LYS A 128 -16.55 -24.02 -11.99
N VAL A 129 -15.58 -24.79 -11.49
CA VAL A 129 -14.47 -25.32 -12.28
C VAL A 129 -14.53 -26.83 -12.18
N GLY A 130 -15.03 -27.47 -13.24
CA GLY A 130 -15.37 -28.89 -13.23
C GLY A 130 -16.52 -29.20 -12.28
N ILE A 131 -16.32 -30.21 -11.42
CA ILE A 131 -17.26 -30.62 -10.38
C ILE A 131 -17.18 -29.75 -9.11
N SER A 132 -16.12 -28.96 -8.95
CA SER A 132 -15.89 -28.14 -7.77
C SER A 132 -16.48 -26.74 -7.95
N SER A 133 -17.20 -26.25 -6.94
CA SER A 133 -17.59 -24.85 -6.85
C SER A 133 -16.77 -24.14 -5.78
N TYR A 134 -16.10 -23.05 -6.12
CA TYR A 134 -15.45 -22.19 -5.14
C TYR A 134 -16.12 -20.80 -5.10
N LYS A 135 -16.02 -20.15 -3.94
CA LYS A 135 -16.43 -18.75 -3.78
C LYS A 135 -15.23 -17.87 -4.15
N MET A 136 -15.47 -16.78 -4.84
CA MET A 136 -14.46 -15.77 -5.13
C MET A 136 -15.02 -14.41 -4.75
N CYS A 137 -14.22 -13.62 -4.05
CA CYS A 137 -14.54 -12.23 -3.74
C CYS A 137 -13.47 -11.33 -4.33
N ILE A 138 -13.88 -10.19 -4.86
CA ILE A 138 -13.00 -9.06 -5.08
C ILE A 138 -13.18 -8.15 -3.88
N GLN A 139 -12.07 -7.85 -3.22
CA GLN A 139 -12.03 -7.05 -2.02
C GLN A 139 -11.13 -5.85 -2.21
N GLN A 140 -11.43 -4.77 -1.50
CA GLN A 140 -10.64 -3.56 -1.45
C GLN A 140 -10.16 -3.33 -0.02
N CYS A 141 -8.90 -2.97 0.16
CA CYS A 141 -8.39 -2.54 1.45
C CYS A 141 -8.91 -1.12 1.76
N THR A 142 -9.78 -0.95 2.76
CA THR A 142 -10.37 0.33 3.14
C THR A 142 -10.12 0.63 4.62
N CYS A 143 -10.47 1.83 5.09
CA CYS A 143 -10.43 2.11 6.53
C CYS A 143 -11.37 1.18 7.30
N ASP A 144 -10.96 0.78 8.50
CA ASP A 144 -11.67 -0.21 9.32
C ASP A 144 -12.93 0.34 10.01
N SER A 145 -12.96 1.66 10.23
CA SER A 145 -14.06 2.41 10.82
C SER A 145 -14.26 3.75 10.10
N ASN A 146 -15.46 4.33 10.23
CA ASN A 146 -15.81 5.68 9.78
C ASN A 146 -15.13 6.79 10.62
N GLU A 147 -14.49 6.46 11.74
CA GLU A 147 -13.67 7.39 12.52
C GLU A 147 -12.33 7.76 11.83
N TYR A 148 -11.96 7.03 10.77
CA TYR A 148 -10.73 7.25 10.04
C TYR A 148 -11.02 7.86 8.67
N THR A 149 -10.25 8.91 8.33
CA THR A 149 -10.26 9.49 6.99
C THR A 149 -9.02 9.08 6.19
N LYS A 150 -9.23 8.91 4.88
CA LYS A 150 -8.20 8.56 3.92
C LYS A 150 -7.35 9.79 3.61
N ILE A 151 -6.10 9.79 4.06
CA ILE A 151 -5.13 10.87 3.82
C ILE A 151 -3.81 10.24 3.40
N GLY A 152 -3.30 10.60 2.22
CA GLY A 152 -1.98 10.15 1.76
C GLY A 152 -1.82 8.63 1.63
N GLY A 153 -2.91 7.90 1.34
CA GLY A 153 -2.89 6.43 1.29
C GLY A 153 -2.86 5.73 2.65
N GLN A 154 -3.17 6.45 3.74
CA GLN A 154 -3.30 5.93 5.09
C GLN A 154 -4.68 6.27 5.68
N CYS A 155 -5.12 5.50 6.67
CA CYS A 155 -6.31 5.76 7.47
C CYS A 155 -5.92 6.44 8.78
N ILE A 156 -6.18 7.74 8.85
CA ILE A 156 -5.83 8.60 9.98
C ILE A 156 -7.10 8.87 10.78
N LYS A 157 -7.06 8.61 12.10
CA LYS A 157 -8.18 8.93 12.97
C LYS A 157 -8.34 10.43 12.94
N GLU A 158 -9.53 10.94 12.64
CA GLU A 158 -9.83 12.33 12.93
C GLU A 158 -9.68 12.46 14.44
N LYS A 159 -8.52 12.97 14.90
CA LYS A 159 -8.42 13.49 16.24
C LYS A 159 -9.60 14.42 16.33
N SER A 160 -10.44 14.24 17.34
CA SER A 160 -11.41 15.23 17.75
C SER A 160 -10.63 16.52 17.98
N VAL A 161 -10.34 17.26 16.90
CA VAL A 161 -10.11 18.67 16.95
C VAL A 161 -11.35 19.09 17.70
N PRO A 162 -11.21 19.60 18.94
CA PRO A 162 -12.37 20.10 19.63
C PRO A 162 -12.98 21.04 18.60
N MET A 163 -14.21 20.76 18.16
CA MET A 163 -14.92 21.73 17.35
C MET A 163 -14.77 22.99 18.17
N ARG A 164 -13.91 23.90 17.71
CA ARG A 164 -14.00 25.28 18.12
C ARG A 164 -15.45 25.52 17.78
N LYS A 165 -16.30 25.63 18.82
CA LYS A 165 -17.65 26.13 18.65
C LYS A 165 -17.43 27.29 17.71
N GLU A 166 -17.86 27.13 16.46
CA GLU A 166 -18.11 28.29 15.64
C GLU A 166 -19.06 29.05 16.53
N THR A 167 -18.51 30.09 17.15
CA THR A 167 -19.32 31.10 17.78
C THR A 167 -20.22 31.49 16.63
N GLU A 168 -21.49 31.10 16.74
CA GLU A 168 -22.57 31.60 15.91
C GLU A 168 -22.48 33.12 16.02
N LEU A 169 -21.65 33.70 15.15
CA LEU A 169 -21.65 35.12 14.92
C LEU A 169 -22.89 35.29 14.08
N SER A 170 -24.02 35.51 14.74
CA SER A 170 -25.28 35.78 14.08
C SER A 170 -25.03 36.88 13.05
N VAL A 171 -25.21 36.51 11.78
CA VAL A 171 -25.23 37.45 10.64
C VAL A 171 -26.57 38.19 10.68
N GLU A 172 -26.90 38.76 11.84
CA GLU A 172 -28.15 39.48 12.10
C GLU A 172 -27.90 40.92 12.56
N ASN A 173 -26.62 41.32 12.70
CA ASN A 173 -26.24 42.69 13.09
C ASN A 173 -25.33 43.43 12.08
N LEU A 174 -25.10 42.89 10.88
CA LEU A 174 -24.26 43.55 9.85
C LEU A 174 -25.02 44.26 8.71
N PHE A 175 -26.35 44.41 8.82
CA PHE A 175 -27.20 45.13 7.84
C PHE A 175 -28.08 46.21 8.49
N LYS A 176 -27.51 47.01 9.40
CA LYS A 176 -28.14 48.24 9.91
C LYS A 176 -27.26 49.43 9.56
N GLY A 177 -27.36 49.86 8.31
CA GLY A 177 -26.60 50.98 7.74
C GLY A 177 -27.34 51.56 6.55
N THR A 178 -28.39 52.29 6.85
CA THR A 178 -29.23 53.13 6.01
C THR A 178 -28.44 53.97 4.99
N GLU A 179 -28.78 53.87 3.71
CA GLU A 179 -28.95 55.08 2.89
C GLU A 179 -30.01 54.88 1.79
N LYS A 180 -30.94 55.83 1.77
CA LYS A 180 -32.14 55.92 0.95
C LYS A 180 -31.79 56.49 -0.41
N VAL A 181 -32.11 55.80 -1.52
CA VAL A 181 -32.40 56.48 -2.80
C VAL A 181 -33.57 55.79 -3.51
N THR A 182 -34.43 56.65 -4.03
CA THR A 182 -35.85 56.59 -4.39
C THR A 182 -36.19 55.75 -5.63
N PRO A 183 -37.41 55.16 -5.72
CA PRO A 183 -37.89 54.44 -6.89
C PRO A 183 -38.80 55.32 -7.77
N THR A 184 -38.58 55.35 -9.08
CA THR A 184 -39.47 55.97 -10.09
C THR A 184 -39.01 55.43 -11.45
N SER A 185 -39.80 55.03 -12.46
CA SER A 185 -41.23 54.77 -12.67
C SER A 185 -41.30 54.12 -14.07
N THR A 186 -42.13 53.08 -14.22
CA THR A 186 -43.05 52.80 -15.35
C THR A 186 -42.61 53.07 -16.80
N GLN A 187 -42.62 52.02 -17.65
CA GLN A 187 -43.31 51.91 -18.95
C GLN A 187 -43.05 50.51 -19.55
N ARG A 188 -44.04 49.60 -19.61
CA ARG A 188 -45.03 49.31 -20.68
C ARG A 188 -44.46 48.74 -22.00
N PHE A 189 -44.83 47.47 -22.23
CA PHE A 189 -45.08 46.73 -23.49
C PHE A 189 -44.04 46.79 -24.62
N VAL A 190 -43.63 45.62 -25.12
CA VAL A 190 -43.97 45.12 -26.47
C VAL A 190 -43.36 43.73 -26.64
N THR A 191 -44.22 42.76 -26.88
CA THR A 191 -43.93 41.45 -27.45
C THR A 191 -43.53 41.62 -28.93
N LYS A 192 -42.34 41.14 -29.32
CA LYS A 192 -41.97 40.77 -30.70
C LYS A 192 -40.63 40.02 -30.62
N GLU A 193 -40.65 38.71 -30.85
CA GLU A 193 -40.33 38.12 -32.16
C GLU A 193 -38.84 38.32 -32.51
N PHE A 194 -38.00 37.39 -32.06
CA PHE A 194 -36.65 37.20 -32.60
C PHE A 194 -36.43 35.71 -32.88
N SER A 195 -36.94 35.34 -34.05
CA SER A 195 -36.53 34.17 -34.79
C SER A 195 -35.18 34.45 -35.49
N ALA A 196 -34.45 33.37 -35.74
CA ALA A 196 -33.28 33.27 -36.63
C ALA A 196 -31.93 33.74 -36.08
N GLN A 197 -31.16 32.78 -35.55
CA GLN A 197 -29.93 32.27 -36.19
C GLN A 197 -29.40 31.07 -35.40
N ILE A 198 -29.95 29.88 -35.69
CA ILE A 198 -29.35 28.60 -35.31
C ILE A 198 -28.60 28.10 -36.54
N THR A 199 -27.27 28.24 -36.48
CA THR A 199 -26.36 27.56 -37.40
C THR A 199 -26.37 26.08 -37.03
N ALA A 200 -26.95 25.26 -37.90
CA ALA A 200 -27.12 23.83 -37.74
C ALA A 200 -25.76 23.10 -37.66
N GLN A 201 -25.32 22.76 -36.45
CA GLN A 201 -24.46 21.61 -36.23
C GLN A 201 -25.33 20.43 -35.82
N LYS A 202 -25.49 19.51 -36.77
CA LYS A 202 -26.19 18.23 -36.65
C LYS A 202 -25.48 17.37 -35.61
N THR A 203 -25.95 17.39 -34.36
CA THR A 203 -25.53 16.46 -33.30
C THR A 203 -25.94 15.03 -33.70
N PRO A 204 -25.05 14.03 -33.58
CA PRO A 204 -25.43 12.63 -33.80
C PRO A 204 -26.47 12.23 -32.76
N ALA A 205 -27.50 11.49 -33.17
CA ALA A 205 -28.51 10.93 -32.29
C ALA A 205 -27.83 10.21 -31.11
N GLU A 206 -28.12 10.63 -29.88
CA GLU A 206 -27.61 10.00 -28.66
C GLU A 206 -28.07 8.54 -28.63
N VAL A 207 -27.12 7.63 -28.77
CA VAL A 207 -27.32 6.19 -28.56
C VAL A 207 -27.75 5.98 -27.11
N PRO A 208 -28.81 5.19 -26.82
CA PRO A 208 -29.26 4.96 -25.45
C PRO A 208 -28.11 4.43 -24.60
N THR A 209 -27.62 5.25 -23.67
CA THR A 209 -26.57 4.84 -22.74
C THR A 209 -27.12 3.71 -21.87
N PRO A 210 -26.43 2.56 -21.76
CA PRO A 210 -26.85 1.48 -20.88
C PRO A 210 -27.04 2.03 -19.46
N LYS A 211 -28.07 1.55 -18.73
CA LYS A 211 -28.40 1.97 -17.35
C LYS A 211 -27.34 1.46 -16.35
N VAL A 212 -26.11 1.94 -16.52
CA VAL A 212 -24.99 1.67 -15.63
C VAL A 212 -25.11 2.59 -14.42
N CYS A 213 -24.64 2.15 -13.25
CA CYS A 213 -24.79 2.88 -11.98
C CYS A 213 -26.25 3.13 -11.58
N SER A 214 -27.10 2.10 -11.71
CA SER A 214 -28.52 2.16 -11.29
C SER A 214 -29.32 3.28 -11.97
N GLY A 215 -28.93 3.68 -13.19
CA GLY A 215 -29.60 4.74 -13.95
C GLY A 215 -29.24 6.17 -13.53
N ARG A 216 -28.28 6.36 -12.62
CA ARG A 216 -27.68 7.68 -12.33
C ARG A 216 -26.32 7.82 -13.00
N ILE A 217 -25.84 9.05 -13.07
CA ILE A 217 -24.44 9.34 -13.40
C ILE A 217 -23.55 8.68 -12.34
N CYS A 218 -22.51 7.99 -12.81
CA CYS A 218 -21.55 7.34 -11.93
C CYS A 218 -20.71 8.41 -11.23
N ARG A 219 -20.40 8.18 -9.96
CA ARG A 219 -19.49 9.05 -9.21
C ARG A 219 -18.06 8.80 -9.70
N LEU A 220 -17.24 9.84 -9.66
CA LEU A 220 -15.81 9.69 -9.90
C LEU A 220 -15.23 8.65 -8.92
N ASP A 221 -14.42 7.74 -9.45
CA ASP A 221 -13.87 6.55 -8.81
C ASP A 221 -14.86 5.42 -8.46
N GLU A 222 -16.13 5.52 -8.86
CA GLU A 222 -17.09 4.43 -8.67
C GLU A 222 -16.66 3.19 -9.47
N ILE A 223 -16.58 2.06 -8.78
CA ILE A 223 -16.17 0.77 -9.34
C ILE A 223 -17.41 -0.04 -9.70
N ILE A 224 -17.43 -0.58 -10.91
CA ILE A 224 -18.50 -1.43 -11.43
C ILE A 224 -17.95 -2.76 -11.93
N THR A 225 -18.83 -3.76 -11.99
CA THR A 225 -18.56 -5.04 -12.66
C THR A 225 -19.32 -5.08 -13.98
N ASP A 226 -18.60 -5.24 -15.08
CA ASP A 226 -19.11 -5.25 -16.45
C ASP A 226 -18.95 -6.66 -17.06
N THR A 227 -20.08 -7.35 -17.25
CA THR A 227 -20.16 -8.77 -17.64
C THR A 227 -19.73 -9.06 -19.08
N LEU A 228 -19.43 -8.04 -19.90
CA LEU A 228 -18.90 -8.23 -21.25
C LEU A 228 -17.73 -7.30 -21.58
N CYS A 229 -17.25 -6.52 -20.60
CA CYS A 229 -16.28 -5.45 -20.81
C CYS A 229 -16.75 -4.41 -21.86
N SER A 230 -18.06 -4.29 -22.07
CA SER A 230 -18.65 -3.42 -23.10
C SER A 230 -18.55 -1.94 -22.76
N LEU A 231 -18.34 -1.59 -21.49
CA LEU A 231 -18.36 -0.22 -20.98
C LEU A 231 -16.98 0.45 -21.02
N THR A 232 -15.90 -0.27 -21.35
CA THR A 232 -14.56 0.32 -21.46
C THR A 232 -14.59 1.51 -22.43
N ASP A 233 -14.06 2.64 -21.97
CA ASP A 233 -14.01 3.93 -22.66
C ASP A 233 -15.38 4.57 -22.94
N GLN A 234 -16.48 4.00 -22.45
CA GLN A 234 -17.78 4.67 -22.44
C GLN A 234 -17.83 5.76 -21.37
N LYS A 235 -18.56 6.83 -21.67
CA LYS A 235 -18.79 7.92 -20.71
C LYS A 235 -19.58 7.42 -19.50
N CYS A 236 -19.06 7.68 -18.32
CA CYS A 236 -19.71 7.41 -17.04
C CYS A 236 -20.21 8.69 -16.35
N GLY A 237 -19.84 9.85 -16.88
CA GLY A 237 -20.36 11.18 -16.54
C GLY A 237 -19.62 12.31 -17.24
N PRO A 238 -19.82 13.58 -16.84
CA PRO A 238 -19.17 14.73 -17.47
C PRO A 238 -17.64 14.64 -17.33
N ASN A 239 -16.95 14.59 -18.47
CA ASN A 239 -15.48 14.44 -18.54
C ASN A 239 -14.96 13.16 -17.85
N MET A 240 -15.79 12.12 -17.74
CA MET A 240 -15.44 10.86 -17.10
C MET A 240 -15.75 9.67 -18.01
N VAL A 241 -14.86 8.68 -18.01
CA VAL A 241 -15.00 7.42 -18.77
C VAL A 241 -14.70 6.22 -17.89
N PHE A 242 -15.28 5.08 -18.21
CA PHE A 242 -14.92 3.83 -17.58
C PHE A 242 -13.56 3.33 -18.08
N ARG A 243 -12.64 3.09 -17.14
CA ARG A 243 -11.35 2.43 -17.42
C ARG A 243 -11.32 1.07 -16.75
N THR A 244 -10.86 0.05 -17.46
CA THR A 244 -10.69 -1.31 -16.91
C THR A 244 -9.53 -1.33 -15.93
N ILE A 245 -9.84 -1.61 -14.66
CA ILE A 245 -8.83 -1.78 -13.60
C ILE A 245 -8.45 -3.24 -13.41
N VAL A 246 -9.38 -4.18 -13.66
CA VAL A 246 -9.13 -5.63 -13.63
C VAL A 246 -9.90 -6.28 -14.77
N GLY A 247 -9.21 -6.96 -15.68
CA GLY A 247 -9.86 -7.74 -16.74
C GLY A 247 -9.09 -7.74 -18.07
N PRO A 248 -9.62 -8.43 -19.10
CA PRO A 248 -10.84 -9.23 -19.08
C PRO A 248 -10.63 -10.59 -18.40
N LEU A 249 -11.45 -10.89 -17.38
CA LEU A 249 -11.50 -12.20 -16.73
C LEU A 249 -12.43 -13.12 -17.53
N ARG A 250 -11.90 -14.22 -18.08
CA ARG A 250 -12.74 -15.21 -18.79
C ARG A 250 -13.32 -16.20 -17.79
N MET A 251 -14.62 -16.11 -17.55
CA MET A 251 -15.36 -17.03 -16.68
C MET A 251 -16.10 -18.05 -17.54
N LYS A 252 -15.86 -19.35 -17.31
CA LYS A 252 -16.67 -20.42 -17.89
C LYS A 252 -17.84 -20.73 -16.96
N VAL A 253 -19.05 -20.60 -17.46
CA VAL A 253 -20.28 -21.02 -16.78
C VAL A 253 -21.00 -22.00 -17.69
N GLY A 254 -20.80 -23.29 -17.43
CA GLY A 254 -21.24 -24.36 -18.33
C GLY A 254 -20.47 -24.35 -19.65
N ILE A 255 -21.21 -24.40 -20.76
CA ILE A 255 -20.65 -24.32 -22.13
C ILE A 255 -20.33 -22.88 -22.56
N SER A 256 -20.81 -21.87 -21.83
CA SER A 256 -20.64 -20.46 -22.18
C SER A 256 -19.42 -19.87 -21.48
N SER A 257 -18.61 -19.09 -22.21
CA SER A 257 -17.54 -18.27 -21.65
C SER A 257 -17.94 -16.79 -21.69
N TYR A 258 -17.98 -16.13 -20.53
CA TYR A 258 -18.26 -14.70 -20.40
C TYR A 258 -16.95 -13.95 -20.07
N LYS A 259 -16.84 -12.70 -20.52
CA LYS A 259 -15.71 -11.81 -20.21
C LYS A 259 -16.15 -10.80 -19.17
N MET A 260 -15.66 -10.92 -17.96
CA MET A 260 -15.96 -9.97 -16.90
C MET A 260 -14.81 -8.95 -16.76
N CYS A 261 -15.14 -7.67 -16.68
CA CYS A 261 -14.21 -6.61 -16.33
C CYS A 261 -14.69 -5.91 -15.06
N ILE A 262 -13.74 -5.52 -14.23
CA ILE A 262 -13.96 -4.53 -13.19
C ILE A 262 -13.45 -3.20 -13.75
N GLN A 263 -14.33 -2.21 -13.78
CA GLN A 263 -14.04 -0.91 -14.34
C GLN A 263 -14.28 0.18 -13.31
N GLN A 264 -13.51 1.25 -13.42
CA GLN A 264 -13.62 2.43 -12.56
C GLN A 264 -13.97 3.63 -13.43
N CYS A 265 -14.91 4.44 -12.96
CA CYS A 265 -15.21 5.73 -13.59
C CYS A 265 -14.08 6.73 -13.26
N THR A 266 -13.25 7.09 -14.23
CA THR A 266 -12.11 8.02 -14.06
C THR A 266 -12.25 9.23 -14.99
N CYS A 267 -11.39 10.24 -14.86
CA CYS A 267 -11.37 11.32 -15.85
C CYS A 267 -11.04 10.79 -17.26
N ASP A 268 -11.69 11.36 -18.27
CA ASP A 268 -11.60 10.95 -19.69
C ASP A 268 -10.16 11.08 -20.22
N SER A 269 -9.53 12.21 -19.92
CA SER A 269 -8.16 12.54 -20.32
C SER A 269 -7.35 13.13 -19.15
N ASN A 270 -6.04 13.22 -19.37
CA ASN A 270 -5.11 13.91 -18.48
C ASN A 270 -5.26 15.44 -18.46
N GLU A 271 -6.13 16.03 -19.29
CA GLU A 271 -6.45 17.47 -19.24
C GLU A 271 -7.37 17.82 -18.06
N TYR A 272 -7.97 16.81 -17.41
CA TYR A 272 -8.88 16.98 -16.29
C TYR A 272 -8.24 16.51 -14.99
N THR A 273 -8.38 17.33 -13.96
CA THR A 273 -7.91 17.03 -12.61
C THR A 273 -9.11 16.70 -11.72
N LYS A 274 -8.93 15.69 -10.86
CA LYS A 274 -9.93 15.30 -9.86
C LYS A 274 -9.97 16.34 -8.74
N ILE A 275 -11.07 17.09 -8.67
CA ILE A 275 -11.32 18.10 -7.62
C ILE A 275 -12.76 17.93 -7.14
N GLY A 276 -12.96 17.74 -5.84
CA GLY A 276 -14.30 17.65 -5.25
C GLY A 276 -15.19 16.51 -5.81
N GLY A 277 -14.59 15.42 -6.28
CA GLY A 277 -15.33 14.31 -6.91
C GLY A 277 -15.79 14.59 -8.34
N GLN A 278 -15.27 15.64 -8.98
CA GLN A 278 -15.53 15.99 -10.38
C GLN A 278 -14.21 16.05 -11.17
N CYS A 279 -14.30 15.90 -12.49
CA CYS A 279 -13.19 16.08 -13.42
C CYS A 279 -13.25 17.48 -14.03
N ILE A 280 -12.37 18.37 -13.55
CA ILE A 280 -12.32 19.78 -13.93
C ILE A 280 -11.14 20.01 -14.86
N LYS A 281 -11.35 20.68 -15.99
CA LYS A 281 -10.30 20.98 -16.96
C LYS A 281 -9.32 21.97 -16.33
N GLU A 282 -8.01 21.68 -16.39
CA GLU A 282 -6.98 22.48 -15.70
C GLU A 282 -7.03 23.98 -16.09
N LYS A 283 -7.40 24.29 -17.34
CA LYS A 283 -7.53 25.67 -17.86
C LYS A 283 -8.74 26.45 -17.33
N SER A 284 -9.68 25.79 -16.66
CA SER A 284 -10.97 26.40 -16.26
C SER A 284 -11.03 26.85 -14.80
N VAL A 285 -10.05 26.49 -13.99
CA VAL A 285 -9.92 27.08 -12.64
C VAL A 285 -9.30 28.46 -12.84
N PRO A 286 -10.00 29.56 -12.55
CA PRO A 286 -9.37 30.87 -12.51
C PRO A 286 -8.36 30.77 -11.37
N MET A 287 -7.07 30.60 -11.70
CA MET A 287 -6.02 30.88 -10.74
C MET A 287 -6.34 32.27 -10.21
N ARG A 288 -6.71 32.36 -8.93
CA ARG A 288 -6.59 33.61 -8.19
C ARG A 288 -5.19 34.08 -8.53
N LYS A 289 -5.08 35.22 -9.20
CA LYS A 289 -3.79 35.86 -9.48
C LYS A 289 -3.15 36.07 -8.12
N GLU A 290 -2.35 35.11 -7.68
CA GLU A 290 -1.35 35.37 -6.67
C GLU A 290 -0.53 36.50 -7.26
N THR A 291 -0.64 37.64 -6.60
CA THR A 291 0.07 38.89 -6.84
C THR A 291 1.40 38.64 -7.53
N GLU A 292 1.58 39.31 -8.68
CA GLU A 292 2.86 39.49 -9.38
C GLU A 292 3.98 39.70 -8.35
N PHE A 293 4.65 38.62 -8.00
CA PHE A 293 6.03 38.66 -7.54
C PHE A 293 6.84 38.41 -8.80
N ASP A 294 7.33 39.51 -9.35
CA ASP A 294 8.22 39.57 -10.49
C ASP A 294 9.54 38.88 -10.10
N GLY A 295 9.68 37.56 -10.37
CA GLY A 295 10.90 36.82 -10.04
C GLY A 295 10.75 35.30 -10.05
N GLU A 296 11.40 34.65 -11.03
CA GLU A 296 11.65 33.21 -11.18
C GLU A 296 10.44 32.25 -11.07
N ILE A 297 9.99 31.79 -12.26
CA ILE A 297 9.08 30.64 -12.43
C ILE A 297 9.66 29.42 -11.70
N LEU A 298 9.15 29.15 -10.50
CA LEU A 298 9.46 27.95 -9.74
C LEU A 298 9.11 26.72 -10.59
N PRO A 299 10.10 25.87 -10.95
CA PRO A 299 9.85 24.71 -11.79
C PRO A 299 8.85 23.77 -11.10
N LYS A 300 7.79 23.34 -11.82
CA LYS A 300 6.62 22.59 -11.31
C LYS A 300 6.94 21.17 -10.80
N HIS A 301 7.85 21.05 -9.85
CA HIS A 301 8.18 19.78 -9.19
C HIS A 301 7.33 19.65 -7.92
N CYS A 302 6.97 18.42 -7.56
CA CYS A 302 5.87 18.12 -6.63
C CYS A 302 4.47 18.36 -7.23
N ALA A 303 4.24 17.89 -8.46
CA ALA A 303 2.91 17.89 -9.11
C ALA A 303 2.24 19.28 -9.18
N GLY A 304 3.05 20.33 -9.38
CA GLY A 304 2.56 21.71 -9.49
C GLY A 304 2.14 22.36 -8.17
N ARG A 305 2.37 21.71 -7.02
CA ARG A 305 2.22 22.31 -5.69
C ARG A 305 3.57 22.54 -5.02
N VAL A 306 3.56 23.33 -3.95
CA VAL A 306 4.68 23.42 -3.00
C VAL A 306 4.94 22.02 -2.43
N CYS A 307 6.21 21.62 -2.41
CA CYS A 307 6.62 20.33 -1.86
C CYS A 307 6.42 20.33 -0.34
N ALA A 308 5.96 19.20 0.20
CA ALA A 308 5.93 19.03 1.64
C ALA A 308 7.38 18.87 2.17
N LEU A 309 7.62 19.31 3.39
CA LEU A 309 8.87 19.01 4.09
C LEU A 309 9.10 17.50 4.10
N ASP A 310 10.33 17.08 3.80
CA ASP A 310 10.74 15.69 3.65
C ASP A 310 10.11 14.92 2.47
N GLU A 311 9.40 15.59 1.56
CA GLU A 311 8.95 14.99 0.31
C GLU A 311 10.15 14.66 -0.60
N GLU A 312 10.17 13.42 -1.09
CA GLU A 312 11.23 12.89 -1.95
C GLU A 312 10.77 12.89 -3.41
N ILE A 313 11.63 13.37 -4.30
CA ILE A 313 11.40 13.41 -5.73
C ILE A 313 12.58 12.78 -6.49
N PHE A 314 12.27 12.30 -7.69
CA PHE A 314 13.25 11.78 -8.64
C PHE A 314 13.36 12.78 -9.77
N ASN A 315 14.55 13.35 -9.98
CA ASN A 315 14.77 14.33 -11.03
C ASN A 315 15.97 13.99 -11.90
N ALA A 316 15.81 14.11 -13.21
CA ALA A 316 16.84 13.91 -14.22
C ALA A 316 16.76 15.07 -15.22
N PRO A 317 17.78 15.96 -15.31
CA PRO A 317 19.01 15.98 -14.52
C PRO A 317 18.78 16.42 -13.07
N CYS A 318 19.80 16.37 -12.22
CA CYS A 318 19.81 16.80 -10.82
C CYS A 318 19.60 18.32 -10.61
N SER A 319 18.89 18.99 -11.52
CA SER A 319 18.83 20.44 -11.69
C SER A 319 18.16 21.18 -10.54
N LEU A 320 17.49 20.47 -9.63
CA LEU A 320 16.81 21.10 -8.50
C LEU A 320 17.66 21.22 -7.25
N THR A 321 18.84 20.61 -7.15
CA THR A 321 19.63 20.70 -5.92
C THR A 321 19.95 22.17 -5.63
N GLY A 322 19.60 22.62 -4.42
CA GLY A 322 19.71 24.01 -3.97
C GLY A 322 18.55 24.92 -4.38
N LYS A 323 17.61 24.46 -5.22
CA LYS A 323 16.40 25.22 -5.56
C LYS A 323 15.39 25.17 -4.43
N ILE A 324 14.64 26.26 -4.27
CA ILE A 324 13.58 26.39 -3.27
C ILE A 324 12.47 25.38 -3.59
N CYS A 325 12.03 24.61 -2.59
CA CYS A 325 10.93 23.65 -2.71
C CYS A 325 9.71 24.03 -1.86
N GLY A 326 9.85 25.05 -1.02
CA GLY A 326 8.79 25.74 -0.29
C GLY A 326 9.36 26.76 0.69
N THR A 327 8.51 27.34 1.56
CA THR A 327 8.93 28.37 2.51
C THR A 327 10.02 27.85 3.45
N ASN A 328 11.19 28.49 3.42
CA ASN A 328 12.39 28.09 4.19
C ASN A 328 12.90 26.67 3.86
N MET A 329 12.59 26.14 2.67
CA MET A 329 12.96 24.79 2.25
C MET A 329 13.67 24.78 0.89
N ILE A 330 14.68 23.94 0.76
CA ILE A 330 15.41 23.69 -0.50
C ILE A 330 15.48 22.19 -0.80
N PHE A 331 15.60 21.85 -2.08
CA PHE A 331 15.91 20.49 -2.48
C PHE A 331 17.37 20.17 -2.17
N ASN A 332 17.59 19.18 -1.31
CA ASN A 332 18.89 18.61 -1.05
C ASN A 332 19.06 17.28 -1.80
N ASN A 333 20.27 16.99 -2.26
CA ASN A 333 20.57 15.73 -2.95
C ASN A 333 20.80 14.62 -1.91
N ILE A 334 19.98 13.58 -1.93
CA ILE A 334 20.14 12.41 -1.04
C ILE A 334 20.84 11.23 -1.72
N GLY A 335 20.91 11.22 -3.05
CA GLY A 335 21.60 10.16 -3.80
C GLY A 335 21.55 10.34 -5.31
N LYS A 336 22.38 9.56 -6.02
CA LYS A 336 22.46 9.54 -7.48
C LYS A 336 22.38 8.12 -8.00
N LEU A 337 21.64 7.91 -9.08
CA LEU A 337 21.55 6.66 -9.85
C LEU A 337 22.07 6.90 -11.26
N LEU A 338 23.10 6.17 -11.67
CA LEU A 338 23.55 6.08 -13.05
C LEU A 338 22.71 5.03 -13.78
N LYS A 339 21.90 5.45 -14.75
CA LYS A 339 21.23 4.53 -15.68
C LYS A 339 22.23 3.96 -16.67
N LYS A 340 21.92 2.80 -17.28
CA LYS A 340 22.77 2.13 -18.29
C LYS A 340 23.14 3.03 -19.48
N ASN A 341 22.30 4.01 -19.81
CA ASN A 341 22.55 5.00 -20.88
C ASN A 341 23.46 6.18 -20.44
N GLY A 342 24.06 6.13 -19.25
CA GLY A 342 24.88 7.21 -18.69
C GLY A 342 24.08 8.39 -18.10
N THR A 343 22.74 8.39 -18.19
CA THR A 343 21.92 9.44 -17.59
C THR A 343 21.95 9.34 -16.07
N VAL A 344 22.29 10.43 -15.39
CA VAL A 344 22.26 10.53 -13.93
C VAL A 344 20.87 10.97 -13.48
N VAL A 345 20.19 10.11 -12.72
CA VAL A 345 18.95 10.45 -12.01
C VAL A 345 19.30 10.76 -10.56
N CYS A 346 18.87 11.90 -10.05
CA CYS A 346 19.03 12.23 -8.64
C CYS A 346 17.78 11.94 -7.83
N PHE A 347 18.00 11.42 -6.63
CA PHE A 347 17.03 11.40 -5.56
C PHE A 347 17.22 12.69 -4.76
N GLN A 348 16.20 13.53 -4.71
CA GLN A 348 16.25 14.82 -4.03
C GLN A 348 15.14 14.89 -3.00
N LYS A 349 15.42 15.52 -1.87
CA LYS A 349 14.50 15.65 -0.74
C LYS A 349 14.32 17.11 -0.39
N CYS A 350 13.08 17.54 -0.16
CA CYS A 350 12.81 18.90 0.30
C CYS A 350 13.17 19.01 1.80
N THR A 351 14.20 19.78 2.14
CA THR A 351 14.70 19.95 3.51
C THR A 351 14.73 21.43 3.90
N CYS A 352 14.90 21.74 5.18
CA CYS A 352 15.12 23.13 5.60
C CYS A 352 16.36 23.73 4.93
N MET A 353 16.29 25.01 4.57
CA MET A 353 17.32 25.68 3.78
C MET A 353 18.64 25.92 4.51
N SER A 354 18.62 25.96 5.84
CA SER A 354 19.79 26.09 6.70
C SER A 354 19.54 25.43 8.06
N GLU A 355 20.60 25.28 8.86
CA GLU A 355 20.52 24.75 10.23
C GLU A 355 19.81 25.68 11.21
N GLU A 356 19.60 26.95 10.84
CA GLU A 356 18.84 27.92 11.63
C GLU A 356 17.35 27.57 11.67
N TYR A 357 16.86 26.88 10.64
CA TYR A 357 15.48 26.43 10.57
C TYR A 357 15.34 25.00 11.12
N VAL A 358 14.45 24.85 12.10
CA VAL A 358 14.05 23.55 12.63
C VAL A 358 12.74 23.08 12.03
N LYS A 359 12.66 21.76 11.86
CA LYS A 359 11.45 21.08 11.39
C LYS A 359 10.41 21.07 12.51
N ALA A 360 9.29 21.74 12.30
CA ALA A 360 8.15 21.72 13.21
C ALA A 360 6.84 21.73 12.42
N ASN A 361 5.91 20.84 12.78
CA ASN A 361 4.57 20.75 12.15
C ASN A 361 4.59 20.64 10.62
N GLY A 362 5.58 19.93 10.06
CA GLY A 362 5.72 19.79 8.60
C GLY A 362 6.22 21.05 7.87
N GLN A 363 6.73 22.03 8.60
CA GLN A 363 7.30 23.27 8.07
C GLN A 363 8.70 23.50 8.64
N CYS A 364 9.46 24.40 8.00
CA CYS A 364 10.74 24.87 8.48
C CYS A 364 10.56 26.24 9.13
N ILE A 365 10.64 26.28 10.47
CA ILE A 365 10.50 27.48 11.28
C ILE A 365 11.86 27.90 11.82
N LEU A 366 12.12 29.20 11.96
CA LEU A 366 13.35 29.69 12.55
C LEU A 366 13.44 29.20 14.01
N SER A 367 14.55 28.58 14.38
CA SER A 367 14.77 28.13 15.76
C SER A 367 14.79 29.34 16.68
N ALA A 368 13.89 29.39 17.67
CA ALA A 368 13.89 30.43 18.69
C ALA A 368 15.05 30.31 19.71
N LYS A 369 16.15 29.63 19.35
CA LYS A 369 17.43 29.77 20.06
C LYS A 369 17.84 31.24 19.87
N GLY A 370 17.63 32.13 20.80
CA GLY A 370 17.54 31.97 22.24
C GLY A 370 18.46 33.06 22.75
N ASN A 371 17.91 34.26 22.88
CA ASN A 371 18.54 35.42 23.52
C ASN A 371 18.74 35.19 25.03
N GLU A 372 18.98 33.95 25.46
CA GLU A 372 19.25 33.60 26.84
C GLU A 372 20.78 33.51 27.00
N ASN A 373 21.32 34.60 27.54
CA ASN A 373 22.66 34.77 28.12
C ASN A 373 23.83 34.99 27.15
N MET A 374 23.87 36.22 26.64
CA MET A 374 25.11 36.91 26.28
C MET A 374 25.99 37.07 27.55
N SER A 375 26.93 36.13 27.75
CA SER A 375 28.13 36.38 28.57
C SER A 375 29.29 36.61 27.60
N PRO A 376 29.96 37.78 27.64
CA PRO A 376 30.95 38.15 26.63
C PRO A 376 32.28 37.46 26.95
N ALA A 377 32.63 36.44 26.17
CA ALA A 377 34.00 35.95 26.09
C ALA A 377 34.47 36.02 24.64
N LEU A 378 35.19 37.11 24.37
CA LEU A 378 36.02 37.36 23.19
C LEU A 378 36.78 36.10 22.76
N SER A 379 36.72 35.78 21.47
CA SER A 379 37.95 35.51 20.73
C SER A 379 37.76 35.81 19.24
N GLN A 380 38.51 36.82 18.81
CA GLN A 380 38.63 37.30 17.44
C GLN A 380 39.33 36.27 16.56
N ARG A 381 38.86 36.08 15.32
CA ARG A 381 39.75 36.06 14.14
C ARG A 381 38.99 36.21 12.83
N SER A 382 39.07 37.43 12.33
CA SER A 382 39.45 37.82 10.96
C SER A 382 38.74 37.15 9.77
N ILE A 383 37.83 37.93 9.21
CA ILE A 383 37.40 37.90 7.80
C ILE A 383 38.60 38.23 6.92
N THR A 384 38.78 37.50 5.81
CA THR A 384 39.47 38.04 4.63
C THR A 384 38.77 37.51 3.38
N GLU A 385 38.16 38.44 2.65
CA GLU A 385 37.73 38.29 1.26
C GLU A 385 38.91 37.93 0.35
N ARG A 386 38.72 36.98 -0.59
CA ARG A 386 39.07 37.12 -2.02
C ARG A 386 38.84 35.82 -2.81
N SER A 387 37.98 35.93 -3.81
CA SER A 387 38.18 35.53 -5.22
C SER A 387 38.63 34.11 -5.61
N GLN A 388 37.77 33.46 -6.41
CA GLN A 388 38.05 32.64 -7.62
C GLN A 388 38.57 31.19 -7.51
N PHE A 389 37.66 30.25 -7.86
CA PHE A 389 37.82 28.92 -8.53
C PHE A 389 38.75 27.84 -7.91
N PRO A 390 38.59 26.52 -8.19
CA PRO A 390 37.57 25.80 -8.96
C PRO A 390 36.85 24.68 -8.16
N VAL A 391 35.72 24.20 -8.72
CA VAL A 391 34.89 23.12 -8.20
C VAL A 391 35.67 21.79 -8.17
N GLN A 392 36.06 21.33 -6.98
CA GLN A 392 36.38 19.92 -6.71
C GLN A 392 35.18 19.22 -6.07
N PRO A 393 34.89 17.96 -6.41
CA PRO A 393 33.80 17.20 -5.82
C PRO A 393 34.20 16.78 -4.40
N THR A 394 33.88 17.60 -3.42
CA THR A 394 33.99 17.21 -2.02
C THR A 394 32.96 16.13 -1.75
N ILE A 395 33.45 14.89 -1.60
CA ILE A 395 32.72 13.80 -0.96
C ILE A 395 32.36 14.30 0.43
N GLN A 396 31.17 14.88 0.56
CA GLN A 396 30.59 15.17 1.87
C GLN A 396 30.35 13.81 2.52
N LYS A 397 31.27 13.44 3.41
CA LYS A 397 31.00 12.54 4.52
C LYS A 397 29.64 12.98 5.07
N ILE A 398 28.62 12.15 4.86
CA ILE A 398 27.33 12.30 5.52
C ILE A 398 27.66 12.29 6.99
N SER A 399 27.66 13.47 7.59
CA SER A 399 27.74 13.65 9.03
C SER A 399 26.60 12.83 9.59
N LYS A 400 26.94 11.71 10.23
CA LYS A 400 26.01 10.91 11.01
C LYS A 400 25.44 11.83 12.09
N THR A 401 24.34 12.51 11.81
CA THR A 401 23.49 13.01 12.87
C THR A 401 23.03 11.77 13.60
N HIS A 402 23.60 11.58 14.80
CA HIS A 402 23.18 10.63 15.81
C HIS A 402 21.70 10.90 16.12
N SER A 403 20.80 10.46 15.24
CA SER A 403 19.41 10.26 15.61
C SER A 403 19.39 9.02 16.48
N ASN A 404 18.97 9.20 17.74
CA ASN A 404 18.84 8.17 18.77
C ASN A 404 17.75 7.13 18.42
N TYR A 405 17.79 6.56 17.22
CA TYR A 405 17.08 5.32 16.93
C TYR A 405 17.88 4.18 17.55
N ALA A 406 17.74 4.01 18.86
CA ALA A 406 18.01 2.72 19.48
C ALA A 406 17.00 1.74 18.85
N GLY A 407 17.42 1.09 17.76
CA GLY A 407 16.56 0.29 16.90
C GLY A 407 15.86 -0.80 17.71
N ARG A 408 14.53 -0.72 17.81
CA ARG A 408 13.76 -1.92 18.18
C ARG A 408 13.98 -2.93 17.05
N SER A 409 14.51 -4.09 17.41
CA SER A 409 14.82 -5.23 16.54
C SER A 409 13.73 -5.69 15.56
N CYS A 410 12.47 -5.29 15.77
CA CYS A 410 11.33 -5.76 14.99
C CYS A 410 10.96 -4.87 13.78
N GLU A 411 11.54 -3.67 13.64
CA GLU A 411 11.14 -2.76 12.57
C GLU A 411 11.74 -3.17 11.22
N ARG A 412 10.89 -3.24 10.19
CA ARG A 412 11.29 -3.54 8.82
C ARG A 412 11.49 -2.23 8.07
N VAL A 413 12.69 -2.02 7.55
CA VAL A 413 13.03 -0.86 6.72
C VAL A 413 13.02 -1.28 5.25
N ARG A 414 12.50 -0.43 4.38
CA ARG A 414 12.67 -0.56 2.93
C ARG A 414 13.89 0.25 2.53
N ASP A 415 14.88 -0.42 1.97
CA ASP A 415 16.15 0.17 1.58
C ASP A 415 16.35 -0.04 0.08
N LEU A 416 16.28 1.07 -0.67
CA LEU A 416 16.61 1.06 -2.08
C LEU A 416 18.11 0.78 -2.25
N PHE A 417 18.45 -0.12 -3.16
CA PHE A 417 19.80 -0.63 -3.43
C PHE A 417 20.47 -1.39 -2.29
N CYS A 418 19.72 -1.72 -1.23
CA CYS A 418 20.20 -2.56 -0.15
C CYS A 418 21.44 -2.00 0.59
N THR A 419 21.65 -0.68 0.55
CA THR A 419 22.81 0.03 1.09
C THR A 419 23.04 -0.13 2.59
N LEU A 420 21.98 -0.38 3.36
CA LEU A 420 22.00 -0.58 4.81
C LEU A 420 22.45 -2.01 5.20
N THR A 421 22.48 -2.98 4.28
CA THR A 421 22.80 -4.37 4.64
C THR A 421 24.20 -4.45 5.27
N GLY A 422 24.26 -4.99 6.48
CA GLY A 422 25.50 -5.08 7.27
C GLY A 422 25.87 -3.83 8.05
N GLN A 423 25.21 -2.69 7.83
CA GLN A 423 25.41 -1.50 8.66
C GLN A 423 24.86 -1.72 10.08
N THR A 424 25.55 -1.16 11.06
CA THR A 424 25.16 -1.21 12.47
C THR A 424 23.86 -0.44 12.70
N CYS A 425 22.90 -1.06 13.35
CA CYS A 425 21.59 -0.47 13.66
C CYS A 425 21.28 -0.46 15.17
N GLY A 426 22.27 -0.83 16.00
CA GLY A 426 22.22 -0.89 17.45
C GLY A 426 23.43 -1.64 17.99
N ASP A 427 23.55 -1.71 19.32
CA ASP A 427 24.63 -2.45 19.98
C ASP A 427 24.51 -3.95 19.65
N ASN A 428 25.57 -4.50 19.05
CA ASN A 428 25.60 -5.89 18.57
C ASN A 428 24.51 -6.22 17.53
N MET A 429 23.99 -5.21 16.81
CA MET A 429 22.94 -5.37 15.81
C MET A 429 23.36 -4.80 14.45
N VAL A 430 22.96 -5.49 13.38
CA VAL A 430 23.15 -5.05 11.99
C VAL A 430 21.88 -5.24 11.18
N TYR A 431 21.68 -4.42 10.16
CA TYR A 431 20.61 -4.65 9.22
C TYR A 431 20.87 -5.93 8.42
N LYS A 432 19.92 -6.86 8.46
CA LYS A 432 19.91 -8.08 7.65
C LYS A 432 18.76 -8.01 6.65
N THR A 433 19.07 -8.29 5.38
CA THR A 433 18.04 -8.39 4.33
C THR A 433 17.18 -9.63 4.56
N ILE A 434 15.87 -9.43 4.70
CA ILE A 434 14.87 -10.51 4.80
C ILE A 434 14.36 -10.88 3.41
N LYS A 435 14.09 -9.86 2.59
CA LYS A 435 13.49 -10.04 1.26
C LYS A 435 14.13 -9.07 0.29
N ARG A 436 14.62 -9.61 -0.83
CA ARG A 436 15.04 -8.81 -2.00
C ARG A 436 13.88 -8.77 -2.98
N LEU A 437 13.53 -7.57 -3.45
CA LEU A 437 12.57 -7.35 -4.51
C LEU A 437 13.36 -6.89 -5.74
N ILE A 438 13.51 -7.81 -6.69
CA ILE A 438 14.13 -7.54 -7.99
C ILE A 438 12.97 -7.42 -8.98
N TYR A 439 12.82 -6.24 -9.59
CA TYR A 439 11.84 -6.03 -10.65
C TYR A 439 12.49 -6.39 -12.00
N ILE A 440 11.72 -6.95 -12.92
CA ILE A 440 12.21 -7.41 -14.25
C ILE A 440 12.65 -6.22 -15.10
N ASP A 441 11.97 -5.09 -14.96
CA ASP A 441 12.34 -3.84 -15.60
C ASP A 441 13.39 -3.15 -14.74
N ASP A 442 14.53 -2.74 -15.30
CA ASP A 442 15.75 -2.05 -14.78
C ASP A 442 15.57 -1.04 -13.61
N SER A 443 14.76 -1.40 -12.63
CA SER A 443 14.35 -0.65 -11.48
C SER A 443 15.32 -0.99 -10.36
N PRO A 444 15.54 -0.05 -9.44
CA PRO A 444 16.43 -0.28 -8.31
C PRO A 444 16.00 -1.51 -7.51
N GLU A 445 16.96 -2.34 -7.12
CA GLU A 445 16.71 -3.45 -6.18
C GLU A 445 16.17 -2.85 -4.87
N ILE A 446 15.05 -3.36 -4.37
CA ILE A 446 14.51 -2.92 -3.08
C ILE A 446 14.72 -4.04 -2.08
N CYS A 447 15.48 -3.78 -1.02
CA CYS A 447 15.61 -4.70 0.10
C CYS A 447 14.63 -4.34 1.22
N ILE A 448 13.90 -5.33 1.72
CA ILE A 448 13.24 -5.26 3.02
C ILE A 448 14.23 -5.80 4.04
N GLN A 449 14.72 -4.93 4.90
CA GLN A 449 15.74 -5.23 5.90
C GLN A 449 15.16 -5.13 7.30
N GLN A 450 15.77 -5.83 8.25
CA GLN A 450 15.43 -5.76 9.67
C GLN A 450 16.70 -5.72 10.50
N CYS A 451 16.69 -4.91 11.54
CA CYS A 451 17.78 -4.81 12.49
C CYS A 451 17.83 -6.08 13.36
N LYS A 452 18.87 -6.91 13.22
CA LYS A 452 19.01 -8.20 13.92
C LYS A 452 20.37 -8.30 14.59
N CYS A 453 20.51 -9.22 15.55
CA CYS A 453 21.81 -9.52 16.15
C CYS A 453 22.87 -9.83 15.09
N ALA A 454 24.05 -9.20 15.23
CA ALA A 454 25.12 -9.20 14.26
C ALA A 454 25.56 -10.64 13.91
N ASN A 455 25.77 -11.47 14.92
CA ASN A 455 26.17 -12.86 14.78
C ASN A 455 25.32 -13.80 15.67
N LYS A 456 25.62 -15.10 15.66
CA LYS A 456 24.90 -16.14 16.43
C LYS A 456 25.30 -16.19 17.92
N GLU A 457 26.33 -15.45 18.33
CA GLU A 457 26.77 -15.36 19.72
C GLU A 457 25.86 -14.46 20.55
N TYR A 458 25.04 -13.62 19.90
CA TYR A 458 24.04 -12.81 20.58
C TYR A 458 22.64 -13.41 20.42
N THR A 459 21.85 -13.27 21.47
CA THR A 459 20.41 -13.57 21.48
C THR A 459 19.64 -12.28 21.76
N GLU A 460 18.54 -12.11 21.06
CA GLU A 460 17.67 -10.95 21.21
C GLU A 460 16.79 -11.12 22.45
N LYS A 461 16.89 -10.20 23.41
CA LYS A 461 15.98 -10.08 24.57
C LYS A 461 15.56 -8.61 24.71
N ASP A 462 14.25 -8.37 24.79
CA ASP A 462 13.66 -7.04 24.95
C ASP A 462 14.15 -6.01 23.92
N GLY A 463 14.35 -6.46 22.68
CA GLY A 463 14.82 -5.64 21.57
C GLY A 463 16.33 -5.31 21.60
N ARG A 464 17.11 -5.91 22.52
CA ARG A 464 18.57 -5.77 22.60
C ARG A 464 19.26 -7.10 22.31
N CYS A 465 20.44 -7.04 21.71
CA CYS A 465 21.27 -8.21 21.47
C CYS A 465 22.29 -8.39 22.60
N ILE A 466 22.02 -9.36 23.47
CA ILE A 466 22.88 -9.73 24.59
C ILE A 466 23.68 -10.98 24.24
N ILE A 467 24.90 -11.11 24.78
CA ILE A 467 25.72 -12.31 24.59
C ILE A 467 24.93 -13.51 25.11
N ARG A 468 24.78 -14.54 24.28
CA ARG A 468 24.22 -15.82 24.67
C ARG A 468 25.16 -16.37 25.72
N GLU A 469 24.70 -16.46 26.97
CA GLU A 469 25.41 -17.22 27.99
C GLU A 469 25.69 -18.59 27.37
N ARG A 470 26.97 -18.85 27.09
CA ARG A 470 27.38 -20.21 26.76
C ARG A 470 26.93 -20.97 27.99
N SER A 471 25.87 -21.77 27.85
CA SER A 471 25.60 -22.79 28.84
C SER A 471 26.91 -23.54 28.89
N VAL A 472 27.69 -23.25 29.94
CA VAL A 472 28.80 -24.09 30.31
C VAL A 472 28.07 -25.39 30.49
N LYS A 473 28.18 -26.26 29.49
CA LYS A 473 27.88 -27.66 29.66
C LYS A 473 28.82 -28.01 30.79
N LYS A 474 28.34 -27.88 32.04
CA LYS A 474 28.83 -28.67 33.14
C LYS A 474 28.64 -30.05 32.56
N ASN A 475 29.74 -30.62 32.10
CA ASN A 475 29.84 -32.04 31.95
C ASN A 475 29.56 -32.56 33.35
N HIS A 476 28.28 -32.70 33.71
CA HIS A 476 27.91 -33.81 34.54
C HIS A 476 28.35 -34.99 33.71
N ALA A 477 29.55 -35.48 34.06
CA ALA A 477 29.93 -36.84 33.79
C ALA A 477 28.72 -37.66 34.20
N HIS A 478 27.92 -38.06 33.21
CA HIS A 478 27.17 -39.29 33.34
C HIS A 478 28.26 -40.32 33.57
N GLN A 479 28.40 -40.68 34.84
CA GLN A 479 28.97 -41.93 35.24
C GLN A 479 28.07 -42.98 34.59
N VAL A 480 28.39 -43.33 33.35
CA VAL A 480 27.84 -44.51 32.70
C VAL A 480 28.51 -45.66 33.42
N THR A 481 27.88 -46.11 34.50
CA THR A 481 28.18 -47.39 35.13
C THR A 481 27.79 -48.46 34.13
N PHE A 482 28.75 -48.90 33.31
CA PHE A 482 28.63 -50.13 32.53
C PHE A 482 28.58 -51.30 33.51
N TYR A 483 27.38 -51.80 33.78
CA TYR A 483 27.21 -53.15 34.30
C TYR A 483 27.44 -54.12 33.15
N CYS A 484 28.67 -54.63 33.02
CA CYS A 484 28.94 -55.86 32.27
C CYS A 484 28.28 -57.03 33.02
N ALA A 485 27.07 -57.41 32.62
CA ALA A 485 26.53 -58.72 32.92
C ALA A 485 27.20 -59.74 31.99
N ILE A 486 28.14 -60.52 32.55
CA ILE A 486 28.64 -61.74 31.91
C ILE A 486 27.52 -62.77 32.00
N ALA A 487 26.75 -62.91 30.93
CA ALA A 487 25.89 -64.08 30.75
C ALA A 487 26.77 -65.26 30.30
N LYS A 488 27.08 -66.16 31.23
CA LYS A 488 27.43 -67.55 30.90
C LYS A 488 26.14 -68.27 30.51
N LEU A 489 26.03 -68.66 29.26
CA LEU A 489 25.18 -69.76 28.82
C LEU A 489 26.10 -70.80 28.17
N PRO A 490 25.76 -72.10 28.28
CA PRO A 490 26.65 -73.23 28.01
C PRO A 490 27.22 -73.28 26.59
#